data_AF-A0A2T6CEM5-F1
#
_entry.id   AF-A0A2T6CEM5-F1
#
_cell.length_a   1.000
_cell.length_b   1.000
_cell.length_c   1.000
_cell.angle_alpha   90.00
_cell.angle_beta   90.00
_cell.angle_gamma   90.00
#
_symmetry.space_group_name_H-M   'P 1'
#
loop_
_entity.id
_entity.type
_entity.pdbx_description
1 polymer ?
#
loop_
_entity_poly.entity_id
_entity_poly.type
_entity_poly.pdbx_seq_one_letter_code
_entity_poly.pdbx_strand_id
1 'polypeptide(L)'
;MMGKGFTLVAPKGYCIDPKNLTARFAIMARCDVLGQSNTSRGAPLGIITASISPAKPGITVPTPDQSARAMGLSDVHNRTQHSKSVVFRATGTAPTQDVADQQWRGTALIGGYLIGLAVYGPKNGAAVSGEGGALLSALITGTRARNAK
;
A
#
# COMPACT_ATOMS: atom_id res chain seq x y z
N MET A 1 0.13 -1.37 -17.30
CA MET A 1 -1.23 -0.78 -17.36
C MET A 1 -2.20 -1.74 -16.68
N MET A 2 -3.04 -1.30 -15.72
CA MET A 2 -4.09 -2.13 -15.11
C MET A 2 -5.45 -1.83 -15.76
N GLY A 3 -5.85 -2.61 -16.76
CA GLY A 3 -7.20 -2.54 -17.35
C GLY A 3 -7.55 -1.21 -18.04
N LYS A 4 -8.57 -1.22 -18.89
CA LYS A 4 -9.08 0.02 -19.52
C LYS A 4 -9.84 0.82 -18.46
N GLY A 5 -9.16 1.73 -17.75
CA GLY A 5 -9.79 2.78 -16.94
C GLY A 5 -9.25 3.01 -15.52
N PHE A 6 -8.29 2.23 -15.03
CA PHE A 6 -7.68 2.43 -13.71
C PHE A 6 -6.15 2.48 -13.81
N THR A 7 -5.51 3.42 -13.12
CA THR A 7 -4.04 3.55 -13.11
C THR A 7 -3.54 3.64 -11.68
N LEU A 8 -2.83 2.60 -11.23
CA LEU A 8 -2.09 2.64 -9.97
C LEU A 8 -0.85 3.53 -10.12
N VAL A 9 -0.58 4.39 -9.15
CA VAL A 9 0.59 5.27 -9.12
C VAL A 9 1.44 4.92 -7.91
N ALA A 10 2.69 4.50 -8.16
CA ALA A 10 3.65 4.24 -7.09
C ALA A 10 4.08 5.56 -6.39
N PRO A 11 4.38 5.53 -5.09
CA PRO A 11 4.88 6.71 -4.39
C PRO A 11 6.31 7.05 -4.86
N LYS A 12 6.74 8.29 -4.63
CA LYS A 12 8.07 8.76 -5.03
C LYS A 12 9.17 7.84 -4.48
N GLY A 13 10.09 7.42 -5.35
CA GLY A 13 11.20 6.51 -5.02
C GLY A 13 10.84 5.02 -5.10
N TYR A 14 9.57 4.68 -5.31
CA TYR A 14 9.11 3.32 -5.56
C TYR A 14 8.71 3.13 -7.02
N CYS A 15 9.00 1.93 -7.54
CA CYS A 15 8.65 1.50 -8.88
C CYS A 15 7.77 0.25 -8.78
N ILE A 16 6.80 0.14 -9.69
CA ILE A 16 6.03 -1.11 -9.84
C ILE A 16 6.96 -2.15 -10.46
N ASP A 17 7.06 -3.32 -9.82
CA ASP A 17 7.78 -4.46 -10.38
C ASP A 17 6.98 -5.07 -11.53
N PRO A 18 7.46 -4.98 -12.78
CA PRO A 18 6.73 -5.51 -13.93
C PRO A 18 6.58 -7.04 -13.89
N LYS A 19 7.47 -7.76 -13.18
CA LYS A 19 7.42 -9.23 -13.10
C LYS A 19 6.25 -9.74 -12.26
N ASN A 20 5.78 -8.92 -11.30
CA ASN A 20 4.70 -9.25 -10.38
C ASN A 20 3.42 -8.43 -10.64
N LEU A 21 3.32 -7.83 -11.84
CA LEU A 21 2.19 -6.99 -12.21
C LEU A 21 1.08 -7.80 -12.88
N THR A 22 -0.12 -7.74 -12.32
CA THR A 22 -1.35 -8.29 -12.93
C THR A 22 -2.44 -7.24 -12.98
N ALA A 23 -3.60 -7.58 -13.57
CA ALA A 23 -4.77 -6.70 -13.56
C ALA A 23 -5.29 -6.36 -12.15
N ARG A 24 -5.00 -7.19 -11.15
CA ARG A 24 -5.56 -7.08 -9.79
C ARG A 24 -4.52 -7.01 -8.68
N PHE A 25 -3.24 -7.06 -9.03
CA PHE A 25 -2.17 -7.11 -8.04
C PHE A 25 -0.91 -6.44 -8.58
N ALA A 26 -0.21 -5.73 -7.70
CA ALA A 26 1.09 -5.16 -7.98
C ALA A 26 2.00 -5.24 -6.74
N ILE A 27 3.28 -5.48 -6.99
CA ILE A 27 4.36 -5.26 -6.02
C ILE A 27 5.10 -4.01 -6.43
N MET A 28 5.48 -3.19 -5.44
CA MET A 28 6.34 -2.04 -5.62
C MET A 28 7.51 -2.14 -4.65
N ALA A 29 8.70 -1.82 -5.14
CA ALA A 29 9.92 -1.75 -4.34
C ALA A 29 10.68 -0.47 -4.69
N ARG A 30 11.72 -0.17 -3.92
CA ARG A 30 12.59 0.98 -4.22
C ARG A 30 13.17 0.80 -5.63
N CYS A 31 13.08 1.85 -6.43
CA CYS A 31 13.37 1.77 -7.86
C CYS A 31 14.82 1.32 -8.16
N ASP A 32 15.79 1.75 -7.36
CA ASP A 32 17.20 1.35 -7.47
C ASP A 32 17.40 -0.16 -7.23
N VAL A 33 16.66 -0.76 -6.29
CA VAL A 33 16.66 -2.21 -6.02
C VAL A 33 16.08 -2.98 -7.21
N LEU A 34 15.20 -2.35 -8.00
CA LEU A 34 14.66 -2.90 -9.25
C LEU A 34 15.54 -2.58 -10.47
N GLY A 35 16.76 -2.07 -10.29
CA GLY A 35 17.71 -1.78 -11.36
C GLY A 35 17.42 -0.50 -12.16
N GLN A 36 16.52 0.37 -11.68
CA GLN A 36 16.22 1.67 -12.31
C GLN A 36 17.23 2.72 -11.82
N SER A 37 18.36 2.83 -12.52
CA SER A 37 19.36 3.87 -12.33
C SER A 37 18.76 5.26 -12.62
N ASN A 38 18.91 6.21 -11.67
CA ASN A 38 18.40 7.60 -11.65
C ASN A 38 17.14 7.88 -10.82
N THR A 39 16.78 6.98 -9.92
CA THR A 39 15.64 7.16 -9.02
C THR A 39 16.09 7.49 -7.58
N SER A 40 15.25 8.23 -6.85
CA SER A 40 15.61 8.79 -5.53
C SER A 40 15.96 7.69 -4.52
N ARG A 41 17.19 7.72 -4.00
CA ARG A 41 17.71 6.82 -2.94
C ARG A 41 17.17 7.11 -1.53
N GLY A 42 16.35 8.15 -1.37
CA GLY A 42 15.86 8.60 -0.07
C GLY A 42 14.61 7.90 0.44
N ALA A 43 13.98 7.04 -0.36
CA ALA A 43 12.78 6.33 0.08
C ALA A 43 13.15 5.16 1.03
N PRO A 44 12.35 4.90 2.08
CA PRO A 44 12.56 3.76 2.97
C PRO A 44 12.72 2.45 2.21
N LEU A 45 13.64 1.60 2.65
CA LEU A 45 13.75 0.23 2.13
C LEU A 45 12.55 -0.59 2.62
N GLY A 46 11.78 -1.14 1.68
CA GLY A 46 10.59 -1.91 1.96
C GLY A 46 9.90 -2.38 0.68
N ILE A 47 8.83 -3.15 0.87
CA ILE A 47 7.97 -3.64 -0.20
C ILE A 47 6.56 -3.12 0.05
N ILE A 48 5.95 -2.57 -0.99
CA ILE A 48 4.54 -2.20 -0.99
C ILE A 48 3.79 -3.20 -1.87
N THR A 49 2.70 -3.75 -1.36
CA THR A 49 1.78 -4.57 -2.18
C THR A 49 0.46 -3.82 -2.36
N ALA A 50 -0.15 -3.99 -3.54
CA ALA A 50 -1.46 -3.45 -3.86
C ALA A 50 -2.33 -4.55 -4.44
N SER A 51 -3.49 -4.79 -3.81
CA SER A 51 -4.55 -5.66 -4.32
C SER A 51 -5.72 -4.78 -4.78
N ILE A 52 -6.23 -5.02 -5.98
CA ILE A 52 -7.24 -4.17 -6.62
C ILE A 52 -8.45 -5.04 -6.97
N SER A 53 -9.63 -4.61 -6.51
CA SER A 53 -10.89 -5.29 -6.76
C SER A 53 -11.97 -4.29 -7.19
N PRO A 54 -12.88 -4.65 -8.10
CA PRO A 54 -14.06 -3.84 -8.37
C PRO A 54 -14.87 -3.61 -7.09
N ALA A 55 -15.24 -2.37 -6.84
CA ALA A 55 -16.10 -2.01 -5.72
C ALA A 55 -17.56 -2.36 -6.03
N LYS A 56 -18.25 -2.99 -5.08
CA LYS A 56 -19.70 -3.15 -5.15
C LYS A 56 -20.38 -1.78 -4.93
N PRO A 57 -21.52 -1.50 -5.57
CA PRO A 57 -22.31 -0.30 -5.27
C PRO A 57 -22.61 -0.19 -3.77
N GLY A 58 -22.46 1.01 -3.22
CA GLY A 58 -22.72 1.27 -1.79
C GLY A 58 -21.63 0.77 -0.82
N ILE A 59 -20.52 0.20 -1.30
CA ILE A 59 -19.42 -0.20 -0.41
C ILE A 59 -18.81 1.02 0.30
N THR A 60 -18.56 0.90 1.59
CA THR A 60 -17.75 1.84 2.37
C THR A 60 -16.36 1.26 2.63
N VAL A 61 -15.38 2.13 2.87
CA VAL A 61 -14.05 1.66 3.27
C VAL A 61 -14.15 1.10 4.70
N PRO A 62 -13.66 -0.14 4.95
CA PRO A 62 -13.69 -0.73 6.28
C PRO A 62 -12.86 0.09 7.27
N THR A 63 -13.24 0.05 8.56
CA THR A 63 -12.44 0.67 9.63
C THR A 63 -11.11 -0.07 9.82
N PRO A 64 -10.12 0.52 10.52
CA PRO A 64 -8.88 -0.19 10.87
C PRO A 64 -9.15 -1.52 11.58
N ASP A 65 -10.09 -1.56 12.53
CA ASP A 65 -10.39 -2.78 13.30
C ASP A 65 -11.08 -3.85 12.46
N GLN A 66 -12.01 -3.47 11.59
CA GLN A 66 -12.65 -4.40 10.66
C GLN A 66 -11.61 -5.01 9.71
N SER A 67 -10.72 -4.18 9.18
CA SER A 67 -9.64 -4.60 8.29
C SER A 67 -8.67 -5.52 9.01
N ALA A 68 -8.24 -5.16 10.22
CA ALA A 68 -7.33 -5.96 11.04
C ALA A 68 -7.92 -7.33 11.38
N ARG A 69 -9.18 -7.38 11.84
CA ARG A 69 -9.88 -8.65 12.12
C ARG A 69 -9.95 -9.55 10.89
N ALA A 70 -10.33 -9.00 9.74
CA ALA A 70 -10.44 -9.77 8.49
C ALA A 70 -9.09 -10.33 8.01
N MET A 71 -7.98 -9.66 8.36
CA MET A 71 -6.63 -10.06 7.99
C MET A 71 -5.88 -10.83 9.09
N GLY A 72 -6.50 -11.10 10.24
CA GLY A 72 -5.84 -11.75 11.38
C GLY A 72 -4.71 -10.91 12.00
N LEU A 73 -4.88 -9.59 12.07
CA LEU A 73 -3.89 -8.65 12.61
C LEU A 73 -4.22 -8.24 14.05
N SER A 74 -3.18 -7.97 14.86
CA SER A 74 -3.28 -7.44 16.22
C SER A 74 -2.65 -6.05 16.35
N ASP A 75 -2.71 -5.47 17.55
CA ASP A 75 -2.05 -4.20 17.93
C ASP A 75 -2.28 -3.05 16.95
N VAL A 76 -3.55 -2.72 16.70
CA VAL A 76 -3.91 -1.69 15.71
C VAL A 76 -3.73 -0.28 16.26
N HIS A 77 -2.81 0.50 15.67
CA HIS A 77 -2.43 1.86 16.10
C HIS A 77 -2.12 2.77 14.90
N ASN A 78 -1.73 4.03 15.17
CA ASN A 78 -1.42 5.07 14.16
C ASN A 78 -2.47 5.17 13.03
N ARG A 79 -3.73 5.32 13.44
CA ARG A 79 -4.89 5.28 12.55
C ARG A 79 -5.11 6.63 11.90
N THR A 80 -5.21 6.64 10.58
CA THR A 80 -5.68 7.78 9.78
C THR A 80 -6.87 7.32 8.97
N GLN A 81 -8.03 7.95 9.18
CA GLN A 81 -9.27 7.58 8.51
C GLN A 81 -9.93 8.80 7.87
N HIS A 82 -10.31 8.62 6.61
CA HIS A 82 -11.10 9.56 5.81
C HIS A 82 -12.30 8.81 5.22
N SER A 83 -13.24 9.55 4.62
CA SER A 83 -14.48 8.97 4.06
C SER A 83 -14.25 7.87 3.01
N LYS A 84 -13.13 7.94 2.25
CA LYS A 84 -12.80 7.00 1.16
C LYS A 84 -11.42 6.36 1.28
N SER A 85 -10.78 6.46 2.45
CA SER A 85 -9.51 5.77 2.69
C SER A 85 -9.17 5.64 4.16
N VAL A 86 -8.48 4.56 4.49
CA VAL A 86 -7.94 4.27 5.82
C VAL A 86 -6.48 3.87 5.67
N VAL A 87 -5.64 4.30 6.62
CA VAL A 87 -4.25 3.85 6.81
C VAL A 87 -4.06 3.57 8.29
N PHE A 88 -3.42 2.47 8.64
CA PHE A 88 -3.12 2.12 10.02
C PHE A 88 -1.90 1.20 10.10
N ARG A 89 -1.31 1.11 11.29
CA ARG A 89 -0.25 0.15 11.60
C ARG A 89 -0.81 -0.97 12.46
N ALA A 90 -0.37 -2.19 12.21
CA ALA A 90 -0.78 -3.38 12.95
C ALA A 90 0.33 -4.43 12.95
N THR A 91 0.22 -5.41 13.86
CA THR A 91 1.08 -6.59 13.92
C THR A 91 0.44 -7.73 13.12
N GLY A 92 1.24 -8.49 12.37
CA GLY A 92 0.84 -9.80 11.86
C GLY A 92 2.06 -10.63 11.47
N THR A 93 1.85 -11.78 10.83
CA THR A 93 2.96 -12.68 10.47
C THR A 93 3.89 -12.06 9.44
N ALA A 94 5.17 -11.89 9.79
CA ALA A 94 6.19 -11.48 8.84
C ALA A 94 6.37 -12.53 7.72
N PRO A 95 6.54 -12.11 6.45
CA PRO A 95 6.79 -13.02 5.33
C PRO A 95 8.11 -13.79 5.43
N THR A 96 9.12 -13.23 6.11
CA THR A 96 10.45 -13.83 6.34
C THR A 96 11.02 -13.32 7.67
N GLN A 97 12.05 -13.99 8.20
CA GLN A 97 12.63 -13.68 9.51
C GLN A 97 13.21 -12.24 9.64
N ASP A 98 13.66 -11.65 8.54
CA ASP A 98 14.28 -10.32 8.55
C ASP A 98 13.27 -9.16 8.37
N VAL A 99 12.03 -9.49 8.02
CA VAL A 99 10.93 -8.54 7.92
C VAL A 99 10.28 -8.38 9.29
N ALA A 100 9.87 -7.15 9.64
CA ALA A 100 9.17 -6.91 10.89
C ALA A 100 7.74 -7.46 10.84
N ASP A 101 7.23 -7.92 11.99
CA ASP A 101 5.81 -8.26 12.15
C ASP A 101 4.91 -7.00 12.12
N GLN A 102 5.52 -5.85 12.42
CA GLN A 102 4.89 -4.53 12.30
C GLN A 102 4.76 -4.13 10.84
N GLN A 103 3.55 -3.85 10.41
CA GLN A 103 3.24 -3.58 9.02
C GLN A 103 2.20 -2.46 8.90
N TRP A 104 2.35 -1.66 7.85
CA TRP A 104 1.32 -0.70 7.49
C TRP A 104 0.27 -1.37 6.62
N ARG A 105 -0.97 -0.97 6.83
CA ARG A 105 -2.13 -1.36 6.06
C ARG A 105 -2.85 -0.13 5.57
N GLY A 106 -3.39 -0.23 4.37
CA GLY A 106 -4.21 0.80 3.78
C GLY A 106 -5.38 0.20 3.03
N THR A 107 -6.50 0.91 2.99
CA THR A 107 -7.59 0.59 2.08
C THR A 107 -8.14 1.90 1.51
N ALA A 108 -8.40 1.94 0.21
CA ALA A 108 -8.95 3.12 -0.45
C ALA A 108 -10.00 2.75 -1.50
N LEU A 109 -11.05 3.55 -1.58
CA LEU A 109 -12.06 3.49 -2.64
C LEU A 109 -11.77 4.56 -3.69
N ILE A 110 -11.36 4.15 -4.89
CA ILE A 110 -10.93 5.06 -5.97
C ILE A 110 -11.53 4.58 -7.30
N GLY A 111 -12.25 5.44 -8.01
CA GLY A 111 -12.71 5.17 -9.38
C GLY A 111 -13.55 3.90 -9.55
N GLY A 112 -14.33 3.50 -8.53
CA GLY A 112 -15.09 2.25 -8.57
C GLY A 112 -14.28 0.99 -8.24
N TYR A 113 -13.07 1.15 -7.69
CA TYR A 113 -12.23 0.05 -7.21
C TYR A 113 -11.92 0.20 -5.72
N LEU A 114 -11.94 -0.91 -5.00
CA LEU A 114 -11.40 -1.03 -3.66
C LEU A 114 -9.97 -1.55 -3.75
N ILE A 115 -9.04 -0.78 -3.18
CA ILE A 115 -7.61 -1.05 -3.21
C ILE A 115 -7.17 -1.38 -1.80
N GLY A 116 -6.68 -2.60 -1.58
CA GLY A 116 -5.98 -3.02 -0.36
C GLY A 116 -4.48 -2.81 -0.51
N LEU A 117 -3.84 -2.23 0.49
CA LEU A 117 -2.43 -1.89 0.48
C LEU A 117 -1.73 -2.42 1.72
N ALA A 118 -0.47 -2.80 1.57
CA ALA A 118 0.41 -3.14 2.69
C ALA A 118 1.83 -2.65 2.45
N VAL A 119 2.50 -2.18 3.50
CA VAL A 119 3.95 -1.95 3.52
C VAL A 119 4.60 -2.93 4.48
N TYR A 120 5.61 -3.61 3.98
CA TYR A 120 6.51 -4.47 4.74
C TYR A 120 7.91 -3.86 4.71
N GLY A 121 8.64 -3.99 5.81
CA GLY A 121 9.99 -3.46 5.91
C GLY A 121 10.88 -4.29 6.84
N PRO A 122 12.20 -4.10 6.76
CA PRO A 122 13.13 -4.73 7.70
C PRO A 122 12.79 -4.37 9.15
N LYS A 123 13.14 -5.24 10.08
CA LYS A 123 13.13 -4.92 11.52
C LYS A 123 13.91 -3.62 11.76
N ASN A 124 13.33 -2.73 12.57
CA ASN A 124 13.88 -1.41 12.88
C ASN A 124 14.09 -0.47 11.66
N GLY A 125 13.56 -0.82 10.48
CA GLY A 125 13.66 0.01 9.27
C GLY A 125 12.66 1.16 9.23
N ALA A 126 12.97 2.19 8.44
CA ALA A 126 12.07 3.34 8.23
C ALA A 126 10.69 2.94 7.67
N ALA A 127 10.59 1.87 6.88
CA ALA A 127 9.32 1.42 6.32
C ALA A 127 8.30 0.93 7.38
N VAL A 128 8.73 0.63 8.61
CA VAL A 128 7.85 0.23 9.72
C VAL A 128 7.60 1.37 10.72
N SER A 129 8.26 2.52 10.52
CA SER A 129 8.02 3.79 11.24
C SER A 129 6.85 4.56 10.62
N GLY A 130 6.63 5.82 11.03
CA GLY A 130 5.65 6.72 10.40
C GLY A 130 5.84 6.91 8.89
N GLU A 131 7.06 6.70 8.37
CA GLU A 131 7.35 6.85 6.93
C GLU A 131 6.60 5.81 6.08
N GLY A 132 6.37 4.60 6.60
CA GLY A 132 5.55 3.58 5.92
C GLY A 132 4.10 4.02 5.72
N GLY A 133 3.51 4.68 6.71
CA GLY A 133 2.16 5.25 6.61
C GLY A 133 2.10 6.42 5.62
N ALA A 134 3.17 7.22 5.56
CA ALA A 134 3.30 8.29 4.58
C ALA A 134 3.40 7.75 3.14
N LEU A 135 4.11 6.64 2.92
CA LEU A 135 4.17 5.96 1.62
C LEU A 135 2.78 5.54 1.14
N LEU A 136 1.96 4.92 2.00
CA LEU A 136 0.59 4.54 1.64
C LEU A 136 -0.29 5.76 1.33
N SER A 137 -0.18 6.80 2.14
CA SER A 137 -0.95 8.04 1.95
C SER A 137 -0.59 8.72 0.62
N ALA A 138 0.70 8.75 0.26
CA ALA A 138 1.18 9.29 -1.01
C ALA A 138 0.71 8.45 -2.20
N LEU A 139 0.80 7.12 -2.12
CA LEU A 139 0.31 6.19 -3.14
C LEU A 139 -1.20 6.38 -3.39
N ILE A 140 -2.01 6.42 -2.31
CA ILE A 140 -3.46 6.65 -2.38
C ILE A 140 -3.75 7.99 -3.06
N THR A 141 -3.06 9.06 -2.65
CA THR A 141 -3.26 10.40 -3.19
C THR A 141 -2.90 10.49 -4.67
N GLY A 142 -1.73 9.99 -5.06
CA GLY A 142 -1.28 9.99 -6.46
C GLY A 142 -2.18 9.12 -7.35
N THR A 143 -2.59 7.95 -6.85
CA THR A 143 -3.53 7.08 -7.56
C THR A 143 -4.88 7.76 -7.71
N ARG A 144 -5.40 8.42 -6.67
CA ARG A 144 -6.67 9.16 -6.75
C ARG A 144 -6.60 10.28 -7.79
N ALA A 145 -5.55 11.09 -7.75
CA ALA A 145 -5.36 12.19 -8.70
C ALA A 145 -5.31 11.69 -10.15
N ARG A 146 -4.63 10.57 -10.41
CA ARG A 146 -4.52 10.00 -11.75
C ARG A 146 -5.82 9.40 -12.30
N ASN A 147 -6.74 9.03 -11.42
CA ASN A 147 -8.03 8.44 -11.77
C ASN A 147 -9.21 9.41 -11.52
N ALA A 148 -8.93 10.66 -11.16
CA ALA A 148 -9.92 11.72 -11.21
C ALA A 148 -10.21 11.99 -12.69
N LYS A 149 -11.44 11.71 -13.10
CA LYS A 149 -12.01 12.23 -14.35
C LYS A 149 -12.79 13.48 -14.02
#